data_AF-A0AAU7QR84-F1
#
_entry.id   AF-A0AAU7QR84-F1
#
_cell.length_a   1.000
_cell.length_b   1.000
_cell.length_c   1.000
_cell.angle_alpha   90.00
_cell.angle_beta   90.00
_cell.angle_gamma   90.00
#
_symmetry.space_group_name_H-M   'P 1'
#
loop_
_entity.id
_entity.type
_entity.pdbx_description
1 polymer ?
#
loop_
_entity_poly.entity_id
_entity_poly.type
_entity_poly.pdbx_seq_one_letter_code
_entity_poly.pdbx_strand_id
1 'polypeptide(L)'
;MKTGRISRRVDSAALMRAPFAAMQWRLLLLWVLLLLLPTAVVSLPIWRALSSVLDHSIHAQEWAARFNGSMFSDVMTALNMSNWFGGIALLGMVLTALLSPFLTGMVVGTGRAGRTLGFSHLLQCGIVEYGRMFRLMLWSILPYVVMGAVVGVAMHMADDVGDKAVLQSQADRASHLALFVAGVLFVLAQSIVESSRAAFIADAGLRSATRALGRGFMQLLRRPLSTLLSYLLISVIGYVIAMAIGIGRVNTPAVGVAGLVIAVLLAQLVVLVIGWMRVARLFALAEVARSLVSSRSASGLPPAL
;
A
#
# COMPACT_ATOMS: atom_id res chain seq x y z
N MET A 1 -44.14 19.95 10.45
CA MET A 1 -43.01 19.12 10.96
C MET A 1 -41.76 19.43 10.15
N LYS A 2 -40.76 20.08 10.75
CA LYS A 2 -39.45 20.33 10.15
C LYS A 2 -38.66 19.01 10.15
N THR A 3 -38.56 18.34 9.01
CA THR A 3 -37.63 17.24 8.81
C THR A 3 -36.20 17.79 8.88
N GLY A 4 -35.50 17.41 9.94
CA GLY A 4 -34.14 17.85 10.22
C GLY A 4 -33.20 17.57 9.06
N ARG A 5 -32.39 18.56 8.71
CA ARG A 5 -31.26 18.42 7.79
C ARG A 5 -30.28 17.41 8.39
N ILE A 6 -30.39 16.15 8.01
CA ILE A 6 -29.34 15.16 8.25
C ILE A 6 -28.18 15.56 7.34
N SER A 7 -27.26 16.34 7.89
CA SER A 7 -25.91 16.45 7.37
C SER A 7 -25.40 15.01 7.21
N ARG A 8 -25.36 14.51 5.96
CA ARG A 8 -24.92 13.15 5.63
C ARG A 8 -23.48 12.96 6.13
N ARG A 9 -23.37 12.49 7.37
CA ARG A 9 -22.25 11.69 7.85
C ARG A 9 -22.03 10.63 6.78
N VAL A 10 -20.78 10.39 6.40
CA VAL A 10 -20.46 9.26 5.51
C VAL A 10 -21.17 8.04 6.10
N ASP A 11 -22.05 7.40 5.32
CA ASP A 11 -22.83 6.27 5.80
C ASP A 11 -21.84 5.25 6.36
N SER A 12 -21.83 5.08 7.67
CA SER A 12 -20.97 4.11 8.36
C SER A 12 -21.19 2.71 7.78
N ALA A 13 -22.41 2.43 7.33
CA ALA A 13 -22.77 1.25 6.57
C ALA A 13 -21.95 1.09 5.27
N ALA A 14 -21.62 2.17 4.55
CA ALA A 14 -20.84 2.10 3.33
C ALA A 14 -19.34 1.86 3.61
N LEU A 15 -18.82 2.41 4.71
CA LEU A 15 -17.49 2.07 5.24
C LEU A 15 -17.40 0.59 5.63
N MET A 16 -18.45 0.05 6.26
CA MET A 16 -18.52 -1.36 6.63
C MET A 16 -18.68 -2.30 5.42
N ARG A 17 -19.29 -1.84 4.32
CA ARG A 17 -19.47 -2.64 3.09
C ARG A 17 -18.23 -2.69 2.21
N ALA A 18 -17.40 -1.64 2.22
CA ALA A 18 -16.17 -1.57 1.44
C ALA A 18 -15.23 -2.80 1.57
N PRO A 19 -14.93 -3.32 2.79
CA PRO A 19 -14.09 -4.53 2.94
C PRO A 19 -14.71 -5.79 2.32
N PHE A 20 -16.04 -5.93 2.36
CA PHE A 20 -16.72 -7.06 1.73
C PHE A 20 -16.77 -6.92 0.21
N ALA A 21 -17.02 -5.71 -0.31
CA ALA A 21 -16.97 -5.43 -1.73
C ALA A 21 -15.58 -5.65 -2.34
N ALA A 22 -14.52 -5.50 -1.53
CA ALA A 22 -13.14 -5.77 -1.89
C ALA A 22 -12.78 -7.26 -1.93
N MET A 23 -13.63 -8.16 -1.43
CA MET A 23 -13.42 -9.60 -1.40
C MET A 23 -13.65 -10.26 -2.77
N GLN A 24 -13.08 -9.68 -3.83
CA GLN A 24 -13.19 -10.21 -5.19
C GLN A 24 -12.04 -11.18 -5.43
N TRP A 25 -12.29 -12.47 -5.22
CA TRP A 25 -11.24 -13.50 -5.30
C TRP A 25 -10.49 -13.49 -6.63
N ARG A 26 -11.14 -13.19 -7.77
CA ARG A 26 -10.49 -13.10 -9.09
C ARG A 26 -9.46 -11.97 -9.16
N LEU A 27 -9.81 -10.81 -8.61
CA LEU A 27 -8.92 -9.66 -8.53
C LEU A 27 -7.74 -9.96 -7.58
N LEU A 28 -8.03 -10.54 -6.42
CA LEU A 28 -7.02 -10.88 -5.42
C LEU A 28 -6.08 -11.99 -5.93
N LEU A 29 -6.59 -12.96 -6.69
CA LEU A 29 -5.78 -13.98 -7.33
C LEU A 29 -4.85 -13.36 -8.38
N LEU A 30 -5.36 -12.49 -9.26
CA LEU A 30 -4.50 -11.78 -10.22
C LEU A 30 -3.48 -10.87 -9.51
N TRP A 31 -3.85 -10.25 -8.39
CA TRP A 31 -2.94 -9.45 -7.57
C TRP A 31 -1.75 -10.29 -7.08
N VAL A 32 -2.03 -11.47 -6.52
CA VAL A 32 -0.99 -12.41 -6.08
C VAL A 32 -0.16 -12.89 -7.26
N LEU A 33 -0.79 -13.35 -8.35
CA LEU A 33 -0.07 -13.86 -9.53
C LEU A 33 0.85 -12.82 -10.17
N LEU A 34 0.43 -11.56 -10.26
CA LEU A 34 1.25 -10.51 -10.85
C LEU A 34 2.40 -10.10 -9.94
N LEU A 35 2.20 -10.09 -8.62
CA LEU A 35 3.27 -9.82 -7.66
C LEU A 35 4.25 -10.99 -7.50
N LEU A 36 3.88 -12.21 -7.90
CA LEU A 36 4.84 -13.31 -8.00
C LEU A 36 5.94 -13.03 -9.04
N LEU A 37 5.69 -12.22 -10.07
CA LEU A 37 6.70 -11.89 -11.09
C LEU A 37 7.93 -11.19 -10.49
N PRO A 38 7.81 -10.02 -9.82
CA PRO A 38 8.96 -9.39 -9.17
C PRO A 38 9.56 -10.25 -8.06
N THR A 39 8.73 -11.01 -7.33
CA THR A 39 9.24 -11.96 -6.33
C THR A 39 10.11 -13.04 -6.96
N ALA A 40 9.70 -13.65 -8.07
CA ALA A 40 10.46 -14.67 -8.77
C ALA A 40 11.77 -14.11 -9.31
N VAL A 41 11.74 -12.91 -9.88
CA VAL A 41 12.94 -12.23 -10.40
C VAL A 41 14.00 -12.01 -9.33
N VAL A 42 13.60 -11.70 -8.09
CA VAL A 42 14.54 -11.52 -6.96
C VAL A 42 14.92 -12.85 -6.32
N SER A 43 13.95 -13.74 -6.10
CA SER A 43 14.16 -14.97 -5.32
C SER A 43 14.84 -16.09 -6.10
N LEU A 44 14.61 -16.23 -7.42
CA LEU A 44 15.20 -17.32 -8.20
C LEU A 44 16.74 -17.27 -8.28
N PRO A 45 17.39 -16.10 -8.51
CA PRO A 45 18.85 -16.01 -8.48
C PRO A 45 19.43 -16.37 -7.10
N ILE A 46 18.78 -15.91 -6.02
CA ILE A 46 19.18 -16.22 -4.64
C ILE A 46 19.05 -17.71 -4.38
N TRP A 47 17.93 -18.32 -4.78
CA TRP A 47 17.71 -19.75 -4.69
C TRP A 47 18.80 -20.55 -5.41
N ARG A 48 19.13 -20.19 -6.66
CA ARG A 48 20.16 -20.88 -7.46
C ARG A 48 21.55 -20.76 -6.85
N ALA A 49 21.90 -19.60 -6.31
CA ALA A 49 23.19 -19.40 -5.66
C ALA A 49 23.28 -20.19 -4.35
N LEU A 50 22.20 -20.25 -3.57
CA LEU A 50 22.13 -21.10 -2.38
C LEU A 50 22.18 -22.59 -2.73
N SER A 51 21.43 -23.02 -3.75
CA SER A 51 21.37 -24.43 -4.16
C SER A 51 22.73 -24.93 -4.64
N SER A 52 23.52 -24.11 -5.33
CA SER A 52 24.87 -24.49 -5.76
C SER A 52 25.81 -24.85 -4.60
N VAL A 53 25.58 -24.32 -3.40
CA VAL A 53 26.44 -24.54 -2.23
C VAL A 53 25.81 -25.50 -1.23
N LEU A 54 24.50 -25.43 -1.01
CA LEU A 54 23.82 -26.20 0.01
C LEU A 54 23.37 -27.59 -0.46
N ASP A 55 23.08 -27.79 -1.75
CA ASP A 55 22.58 -29.09 -2.24
C ASP A 55 23.65 -30.20 -2.13
N HIS A 56 24.92 -29.83 -2.03
CA HIS A 56 26.04 -30.76 -1.86
C HIS A 56 26.46 -30.92 -0.38
N SER A 57 25.85 -30.17 0.54
CA SER A 57 26.21 -30.21 1.96
C SER A 57 25.41 -31.25 2.72
N ILE A 58 26.11 -32.14 3.41
CA ILE A 58 25.50 -33.15 4.29
C ILE A 58 24.72 -32.48 5.44
N HIS A 59 25.09 -31.26 5.84
CA HIS A 59 24.52 -30.54 6.99
C HIS A 59 23.40 -29.55 6.59
N ALA A 60 22.92 -29.60 5.34
CA ALA A 60 21.92 -28.66 4.82
C ALA A 60 20.64 -28.64 5.65
N GLN A 61 20.22 -29.78 6.20
CA GLN A 61 18.99 -29.90 6.98
C GLN A 61 19.11 -29.28 8.38
N GLU A 62 20.28 -29.41 9.02
CA GLU A 62 20.58 -28.75 10.30
C GLU A 62 20.69 -27.23 10.14
N TRP A 63 21.32 -26.80 9.04
CA TRP A 63 21.38 -25.41 8.64
C TRP A 63 19.99 -24.81 8.44
N ALA A 64 19.11 -25.50 7.70
CA ALA A 64 17.73 -25.05 7.48
C ALA A 64 16.92 -24.90 8.77
N ALA A 65 17.18 -25.73 9.79
CA ALA A 65 16.47 -25.68 11.07
C ALA A 65 16.92 -24.51 11.97
N ARG A 66 18.17 -24.05 11.84
CA ARG A 66 18.75 -22.99 12.70
C ARG A 66 19.04 -21.68 11.95
N PHE A 67 18.66 -21.60 10.69
CA PHE A 67 18.94 -20.46 9.84
C PHE A 67 18.35 -19.18 10.42
N ASN A 68 19.20 -18.18 10.66
CA ASN A 68 18.82 -16.91 11.25
C ASN A 68 19.35 -15.72 10.42
N GLY A 69 18.99 -14.50 10.83
CA GLY A 69 19.34 -13.29 10.10
C GLY A 69 20.85 -13.01 10.02
N SER A 70 21.63 -13.36 11.05
CA SER A 70 23.09 -13.16 11.02
C SER A 70 23.77 -14.16 10.08
N MET A 71 23.36 -15.43 10.10
CA MET A 71 23.83 -16.44 9.15
C MET A 71 23.54 -16.03 7.70
N PHE A 72 22.40 -15.39 7.44
CA PHE A 72 22.10 -14.87 6.10
C PHE A 72 23.08 -13.79 5.64
N SER A 73 23.50 -12.89 6.54
CA SER A 73 24.50 -11.86 6.24
C SER A 73 25.87 -12.47 5.91
N ASP A 74 26.27 -13.49 6.68
CA ASP A 74 27.52 -14.21 6.46
C ASP A 74 27.51 -14.93 5.11
N VAL A 75 26.40 -15.58 4.77
CA VAL A 75 26.18 -16.22 3.46
C VAL A 75 26.22 -15.20 2.32
N MET A 76 25.57 -14.05 2.48
CA MET A 76 25.61 -12.99 1.47
C MET A 76 27.04 -12.51 1.20
N THR A 77 27.86 -12.42 2.24
CA THR A 77 29.26 -12.00 2.13
C THR A 77 30.12 -13.11 1.50
N ALA A 78 29.97 -14.35 1.96
CA ALA A 78 30.70 -15.51 1.47
C ALA A 78 30.43 -15.82 -0.01
N LEU A 79 29.18 -15.64 -0.47
CA LEU A 79 28.76 -15.86 -1.86
C LEU A 79 28.96 -14.62 -2.74
N ASN A 80 29.56 -13.54 -2.21
CA ASN A 80 29.70 -12.25 -2.87
C ASN A 80 28.38 -11.75 -3.47
N MET A 81 27.26 -12.05 -2.80
CA MET A 81 25.91 -11.65 -3.21
C MET A 81 25.74 -10.14 -3.14
N SER A 82 26.42 -9.47 -2.19
CA SER A 82 26.36 -8.03 -1.99
C SER A 82 26.57 -7.22 -3.28
N ASN A 83 27.44 -7.68 -4.18
CA ASN A 83 27.81 -6.96 -5.39
C ASN A 83 26.71 -6.96 -6.48
N TRP A 84 25.88 -8.00 -6.55
CA TRP A 84 24.80 -8.12 -7.55
C TRP A 84 23.40 -8.04 -6.96
N PHE A 85 23.24 -8.30 -5.65
CA PHE A 85 21.96 -8.26 -4.94
C PHE A 85 21.28 -6.89 -5.06
N GLY A 86 22.05 -5.80 -4.95
CA GLY A 86 21.53 -4.44 -5.12
C GLY A 86 20.86 -4.23 -6.48
N GLY A 87 21.47 -4.73 -7.57
CA GLY A 87 20.92 -4.63 -8.91
C GLY A 87 19.63 -5.43 -9.10
N ILE A 88 19.59 -6.66 -8.57
CA ILE A 88 18.39 -7.52 -8.64
C ILE A 88 17.26 -6.98 -7.76
N ALA A 89 17.58 -6.50 -6.56
CA ALA A 89 16.62 -5.84 -5.68
C ALA A 89 16.02 -4.59 -6.35
N LEU A 90 16.85 -3.75 -6.96
CA LEU A 90 16.40 -2.57 -7.71
C LEU A 90 15.49 -2.97 -8.88
N LEU A 91 15.85 -4.00 -9.64
CA LEU A 91 15.04 -4.49 -10.74
C LEU A 91 13.68 -5.01 -10.26
N GLY A 92 13.64 -5.74 -9.14
CA GLY A 92 12.40 -6.17 -8.49
C GLY A 92 11.52 -4.99 -8.05
N MET A 93 12.14 -3.93 -7.51
CA MET A 93 11.43 -2.70 -7.14
C MET A 93 10.86 -1.99 -8.37
N VAL A 94 11.64 -1.84 -9.45
CA VAL A 94 11.19 -1.22 -10.71
C VAL A 94 10.03 -2.01 -11.32
N LEU A 95 10.12 -3.34 -11.35
CA LEU A 95 9.05 -4.18 -11.87
C LEU A 95 7.77 -4.07 -11.02
N THR A 96 7.91 -4.06 -9.70
CA THR A 96 6.78 -3.82 -8.78
C THR A 96 6.16 -2.43 -9.00
N ALA A 97 7.00 -1.41 -9.17
CA ALA A 97 6.56 -0.04 -9.44
C ALA A 97 5.79 0.04 -10.76
N LEU A 98 6.23 -0.64 -11.81
CA LEU A 98 5.57 -0.70 -13.12
C LEU A 98 4.28 -1.54 -13.11
N LEU A 99 4.19 -2.58 -12.27
CA LEU A 99 2.96 -3.35 -12.09
C LEU A 99 1.91 -2.60 -11.27
N SER A 100 2.33 -1.64 -10.44
CA SER A 100 1.41 -0.95 -9.51
C SER A 100 0.28 -0.15 -10.21
N PRO A 101 0.50 0.60 -11.32
CA PRO A 101 -0.56 1.29 -12.04
C PRO A 101 -1.50 0.32 -12.74
N PHE A 102 -0.97 -0.80 -13.25
CA PHE A 102 -1.76 -1.85 -13.86
C PHE A 102 -2.76 -2.45 -12.86
N LEU A 103 -2.25 -2.88 -11.70
CA LEU A 103 -3.07 -3.39 -10.60
C LEU A 103 -4.10 -2.35 -10.15
N THR A 104 -3.69 -1.09 -10.00
CA THR A 104 -4.61 0.00 -9.61
C THR A 104 -5.70 0.22 -10.66
N GLY A 105 -5.37 0.11 -11.96
CA GLY A 105 -6.35 0.20 -13.05
C GLY A 105 -7.43 -0.88 -12.97
N MET A 106 -7.06 -2.10 -12.60
CA MET A 106 -8.03 -3.19 -12.37
C MET A 106 -8.98 -2.87 -11.20
N VAL A 107 -8.44 -2.32 -10.10
CA VAL A 107 -9.25 -1.90 -8.94
C VAL A 107 -10.19 -0.75 -9.31
N VAL A 108 -9.73 0.20 -10.11
CA VAL A 108 -10.56 1.33 -10.55
C VAL A 108 -11.68 0.85 -11.48
N GLY A 109 -11.38 -0.05 -12.41
CA GLY A 109 -12.38 -0.66 -13.29
C GLY A 109 -13.46 -1.42 -12.52
N THR A 110 -13.06 -2.25 -11.55
CA THR A 110 -14.01 -2.99 -10.69
C THR A 110 -14.87 -2.06 -9.83
N GLY A 111 -14.26 -1.04 -9.22
CA GLY A 111 -14.97 -0.05 -8.41
C GLY A 111 -15.99 0.75 -9.21
N ARG A 112 -15.73 1.05 -10.50
CA ARG A 112 -16.65 1.75 -11.39
C ARG A 112 -17.79 0.87 -11.88
N ALA A 113 -17.53 -0.41 -12.13
CA ALA A 113 -18.53 -1.33 -12.65
C ALA A 113 -19.58 -1.75 -11.61
N GLY A 114 -19.28 -1.63 -10.31
CA GLY A 114 -20.19 -1.99 -9.23
C GLY A 114 -20.56 -3.48 -9.16
N ARG A 115 -19.87 -4.33 -9.93
CA ARG A 115 -20.09 -5.78 -10.03
C ARG A 115 -18.76 -6.53 -10.06
N THR A 116 -18.80 -7.84 -9.84
CA THR A 116 -17.61 -8.71 -9.99
C THR A 116 -17.27 -8.88 -11.47
N LEU A 117 -16.05 -8.50 -11.88
CA LEU A 117 -15.58 -8.69 -13.26
C LEU A 117 -14.98 -10.09 -13.47
N GLY A 118 -15.01 -10.57 -14.70
CA GLY A 118 -14.24 -11.74 -15.15
C GLY A 118 -12.76 -11.41 -15.39
N PHE A 119 -11.91 -12.43 -15.52
CA PHE A 119 -10.45 -12.25 -15.70
C PHE A 119 -10.10 -11.38 -16.91
N SER A 120 -10.71 -11.62 -18.07
CA SER A 120 -10.45 -10.84 -19.28
C SER A 120 -10.78 -9.36 -19.10
N HIS A 121 -11.96 -9.05 -18.56
CA HIS A 121 -12.35 -7.67 -18.28
C HIS A 121 -11.46 -6.99 -17.23
N LEU A 122 -11.01 -7.73 -16.21
CA LEU A 122 -10.06 -7.21 -15.23
C LEU A 122 -8.75 -6.78 -15.91
N LEU A 123 -8.17 -7.65 -16.72
CA LEU A 123 -6.94 -7.36 -17.46
C LEU A 123 -7.15 -6.18 -18.44
N GLN A 124 -8.26 -6.15 -19.16
CA GLN A 124 -8.60 -5.06 -20.06
C GLN A 124 -8.71 -3.72 -19.31
N CYS A 125 -9.37 -3.69 -18.14
CA CYS A 125 -9.43 -2.50 -17.30
C CYS A 125 -8.04 -2.06 -16.82
N GLY A 126 -7.18 -3.01 -16.47
CA GLY A 126 -5.78 -2.73 -16.11
C GLY A 126 -5.03 -2.04 -17.24
N ILE A 127 -5.15 -2.52 -18.49
CA ILE A 127 -4.50 -1.95 -19.68
C ILE A 127 -5.06 -0.56 -20.00
N VAL A 128 -6.39 -0.42 -20.07
CA VAL A 128 -7.05 0.82 -20.47
C VAL A 128 -6.75 1.97 -19.49
N GLU A 129 -6.71 1.68 -18.19
CA GLU A 129 -6.43 2.69 -17.16
C GLU A 129 -4.92 2.88 -16.90
N TYR A 130 -4.05 2.03 -17.45
CA TYR A 130 -2.61 2.02 -17.15
C TYR A 130 -1.96 3.40 -17.33
N GLY A 131 -2.14 4.02 -18.50
CA GLY A 131 -1.50 5.31 -18.80
C GLY A 131 -1.99 6.47 -17.93
N ARG A 132 -3.22 6.40 -17.41
CA ARG A 132 -3.75 7.41 -16.47
C ARG A 132 -3.20 7.18 -15.07
N MET A 133 -3.19 5.94 -14.61
CA MET A 133 -2.65 5.57 -13.30
C MET A 133 -1.13 5.74 -13.22
N PHE A 134 -0.40 5.51 -14.32
CA PHE A 134 1.04 5.73 -14.39
C PHE A 134 1.38 7.21 -14.28
N ARG A 135 0.66 8.08 -15.01
CA ARG A 135 0.80 9.54 -14.85
C ARG A 135 0.46 9.99 -13.43
N LEU A 136 -0.57 9.41 -12.80
CA LEU A 136 -0.87 9.70 -11.40
C LEU A 136 0.26 9.23 -10.47
N MET A 137 0.87 8.08 -10.74
CA MET A 137 2.03 7.59 -9.96
C MET A 137 3.18 8.58 -10.01
N LEU A 138 3.51 9.13 -11.19
CA LEU A 138 4.53 10.17 -11.32
C LEU A 138 4.15 11.43 -10.54
N TRP A 139 2.90 11.89 -10.65
CA TRP A 139 2.42 13.04 -9.88
C TRP A 139 2.35 12.78 -8.37
N SER A 140 2.22 11.52 -7.94
CA SER A 140 2.20 11.15 -6.53
C SER A 140 3.56 11.30 -5.86
N ILE A 141 4.65 11.42 -6.64
CA ILE A 141 5.98 11.74 -6.12
C ILE A 141 5.96 13.12 -5.44
N LEU A 142 5.19 14.08 -5.97
CA LEU A 142 5.18 15.45 -5.46
C LEU A 142 4.76 15.54 -3.97
N PRO A 143 3.63 14.94 -3.52
CA PRO A 143 3.31 14.88 -2.09
C PRO A 143 4.41 14.27 -1.22
N TYR A 144 5.11 13.24 -1.71
CA TYR A 144 6.20 12.61 -0.96
C TYR A 144 7.46 13.48 -0.90
N VAL A 145 7.78 14.22 -1.98
CA VAL A 145 8.88 15.18 -1.99
C VAL A 145 8.63 16.31 -0.98
N VAL A 146 7.41 16.86 -0.98
CA VAL A 146 7.00 17.89 0.00
C VAL A 146 7.10 17.34 1.43
N MET A 147 6.58 16.14 1.67
CA MET A 147 6.70 15.46 2.95
C MET A 147 8.18 15.29 3.37
N GLY A 148 9.03 14.80 2.48
CA GLY A 148 10.45 14.59 2.74
C GLY A 148 11.18 15.88 3.08
N ALA A 149 10.89 16.98 2.38
CA ALA A 149 11.46 18.28 2.67
C ALA A 149 11.06 18.77 4.08
N VAL A 150 9.78 18.68 4.44
CA VAL A 150 9.28 19.11 5.76
C VAL A 150 9.85 18.23 6.88
N VAL A 151 9.93 16.91 6.66
CA VAL A 151 10.55 15.98 7.62
C VAL A 151 12.04 16.27 7.79
N GLY A 152 12.77 16.55 6.70
CA GLY A 152 14.18 16.93 6.76
C GLY A 152 14.42 18.19 7.60
N VAL A 153 13.57 19.21 7.44
CA VAL A 153 13.61 20.42 8.28
C VAL A 153 13.31 20.08 9.75
N ALA A 154 12.28 19.29 10.02
CA ALA A 154 11.92 18.91 11.38
C ALA A 154 13.02 18.11 12.09
N MET A 155 13.70 17.21 11.37
CA MET A 155 14.83 16.44 11.89
C MET A 155 16.03 17.35 12.16
N HIS A 156 16.37 18.25 11.22
CA HIS A 156 17.47 19.19 11.43
C HIS A 156 17.24 20.10 12.65
N MET A 157 16.01 20.58 12.84
CA MET A 157 15.64 21.33 14.04
C MET A 157 15.71 20.50 15.32
N ALA A 158 15.44 19.19 15.25
CA ALA A 158 15.56 18.30 16.40
C ALA A 158 17.03 18.06 16.77
N ASP A 159 17.91 17.95 15.78
CA ASP A 159 19.36 17.82 15.98
C ASP A 159 19.94 19.10 16.61
N ASP A 160 19.55 20.28 16.11
CA ASP A 160 19.95 21.58 16.68
C ASP A 160 19.53 21.74 18.16
N VAL A 161 18.38 21.16 18.53
CA VAL A 161 17.89 21.14 19.91
C VAL A 161 18.65 20.11 20.74
N GLY A 162 19.02 18.96 20.14
CA GLY A 162 19.86 17.94 20.75
C GLY A 162 21.24 18.48 21.13
N ASP A 163 21.88 19.22 20.22
CA ASP A 163 23.21 19.80 20.42
C ASP A 163 23.23 20.88 21.52
N LYS A 164 22.07 21.51 21.78
CA LYS A 164 21.91 22.55 22.81
C LYS A 164 21.28 22.02 24.10
N ALA A 165 20.87 20.76 24.14
CA ALA A 165 20.18 20.18 25.28
C ALA A 165 21.15 19.83 26.40
N VAL A 166 20.88 20.35 27.60
CA VAL A 166 21.67 20.03 28.81
C VAL A 166 21.23 18.67 29.41
N LEU A 167 20.01 18.22 29.13
CA LEU A 167 19.47 16.93 29.58
C LEU A 167 19.16 16.00 28.40
N GLN A 168 19.55 14.73 28.53
CA GLN A 168 19.23 13.67 27.56
C GLN A 168 17.72 13.53 27.29
N SER A 169 16.87 13.73 28.31
CA SER A 169 15.41 13.67 28.15
C SER A 169 14.84 14.74 27.20
N GLN A 170 15.54 15.87 27.04
CA GLN A 170 15.11 16.94 26.12
C GLN A 170 15.49 16.58 24.68
N ALA A 171 16.69 16.03 24.46
CA ALA A 171 17.11 15.50 23.17
C ALA A 171 16.20 14.34 22.71
N ASP A 172 15.90 13.40 23.62
CA ASP A 172 15.00 12.29 23.33
C ASP A 172 13.58 12.78 23.02
N ARG A 173 13.07 13.78 23.74
CA ARG A 173 11.74 14.33 23.45
C ARG A 173 11.68 15.01 22.08
N ALA A 174 12.73 15.72 21.69
CA ALA A 174 12.81 16.37 20.39
C ALA A 174 12.84 15.34 19.25
N SER A 175 13.62 14.27 19.38
CA SER A 175 13.70 13.20 18.38
C SER A 175 12.39 12.44 18.24
N HIS A 176 11.73 12.09 19.36
CA HIS A 176 10.41 11.44 19.34
C HIS A 176 9.34 12.32 18.70
N LEU A 177 9.37 13.64 18.96
CA LEU A 177 8.45 14.59 18.35
C LEU A 177 8.68 14.68 16.84
N ALA A 178 9.93 14.74 16.38
CA ALA A 178 10.26 14.75 14.96
C ALA A 178 9.79 13.46 14.25
N LEU A 179 9.97 12.29 14.89
CA LEU A 179 9.46 11.02 14.38
C LEU A 179 7.93 11.00 14.31
N PHE A 180 7.26 11.53 15.34
CA PHE A 180 5.79 11.64 15.35
C PHE A 180 5.30 12.55 14.21
N VAL A 181 5.93 13.71 14.01
CA VAL A 181 5.63 14.63 12.90
C VAL A 181 5.83 13.92 11.55
N ALA A 182 6.92 13.17 11.39
CA ALA A 182 7.18 12.39 10.18
C ALA A 182 6.08 11.34 9.92
N GLY A 183 5.66 10.61 10.95
CA GLY A 183 4.55 9.65 10.86
C GLY A 183 3.23 10.30 10.43
N VAL A 184 2.89 11.45 11.02
CA VAL A 184 1.66 12.19 10.67
C VAL A 184 1.72 12.68 9.21
N LEU A 185 2.83 13.29 8.79
CA LEU A 185 3.01 13.78 7.42
C LEU A 185 2.97 12.63 6.41
N PHE A 186 3.53 11.47 6.76
CA PHE A 186 3.46 10.27 5.92
C PHE A 186 2.01 9.79 5.72
N VAL A 187 1.23 9.70 6.79
CA VAL A 187 -0.19 9.33 6.70
C VAL A 187 -0.97 10.34 5.86
N LEU A 188 -0.71 11.63 6.03
CA LEU A 188 -1.34 12.68 5.22
C LEU A 188 -0.99 12.53 3.73
N ALA A 189 0.30 12.41 3.40
CA ALA A 189 0.75 12.20 2.02
C ALA A 189 0.12 10.95 1.40
N GLN A 190 0.12 9.82 2.11
CA GLN A 190 -0.52 8.58 1.66
C GLN A 190 -2.03 8.75 1.44
N SER A 191 -2.72 9.45 2.35
CA SER A 191 -4.16 9.68 2.22
C SER A 191 -4.51 10.55 1.00
N ILE A 192 -3.67 11.54 0.66
CA ILE A 192 -3.84 12.37 -0.54
C ILE A 192 -3.67 11.52 -1.80
N VAL A 193 -2.63 10.67 -1.85
CA VAL A 193 -2.36 9.83 -3.02
C VAL A 193 -3.48 8.81 -3.24
N GLU A 194 -3.94 8.15 -2.17
CA GLU A 194 -4.99 7.13 -2.26
C GLU A 194 -6.36 7.74 -2.58
N SER A 195 -6.70 8.88 -2.00
CA SER A 195 -7.93 9.62 -2.34
C SER A 195 -7.93 10.10 -3.80
N SER A 196 -6.76 10.43 -4.35
CA SER A 196 -6.61 10.78 -5.76
C SER A 196 -6.90 9.61 -6.69
N ARG A 197 -6.49 8.39 -6.33
CA ARG A 197 -6.85 7.16 -7.06
C ARG A 197 -8.35 6.87 -6.93
N ALA A 198 -8.90 7.04 -5.74
CA ALA A 198 -10.33 6.89 -5.47
C ALA A 198 -11.20 7.88 -6.24
N ALA A 199 -10.70 9.08 -6.55
CA ALA A 199 -11.40 10.07 -7.37
C ALA A 199 -11.73 9.54 -8.78
N PHE A 200 -10.87 8.69 -9.36
CA PHE A 200 -11.15 8.05 -10.65
C PHE A 200 -12.26 6.99 -10.60
N ILE A 201 -12.54 6.43 -9.43
CA ILE A 201 -13.71 5.57 -9.22
C ILE A 201 -14.97 6.43 -9.11
N ALA A 202 -14.89 7.55 -8.39
CA ALA A 202 -16.04 8.40 -8.13
C ALA A 202 -16.50 9.21 -9.36
N ASP A 203 -15.60 9.60 -10.25
CA ASP A 203 -15.92 10.35 -11.47
C ASP A 203 -15.29 9.69 -12.71
N ALA A 204 -16.17 9.10 -13.52
CA ALA A 204 -15.87 8.42 -14.77
C ALA A 204 -15.23 9.31 -15.86
N GLY A 205 -15.51 10.62 -15.83
CA GLY A 205 -15.07 11.60 -16.83
C GLY A 205 -13.70 12.22 -16.55
N LEU A 206 -13.08 11.94 -15.39
CA LEU A 206 -11.77 12.47 -15.03
C LEU A 206 -10.68 11.97 -15.97
N ARG A 207 -10.14 12.83 -16.83
CA ARG A 207 -9.00 12.47 -17.72
C ARG A 207 -7.63 12.91 -17.20
N SER A 208 -7.58 13.91 -16.32
CA SER A 208 -6.33 14.54 -15.88
C SER A 208 -5.88 14.06 -14.49
N ALA A 209 -4.61 13.67 -14.38
CA ALA A 209 -3.96 13.27 -13.13
C ALA A 209 -3.82 14.45 -12.15
N THR A 210 -3.54 15.67 -12.63
CA THR A 210 -3.42 16.85 -11.76
C THR A 210 -4.76 17.22 -11.14
N ARG A 211 -5.85 17.12 -11.92
CA ARG A 211 -7.21 17.32 -11.38
C ARG A 211 -7.59 16.24 -10.38
N ALA A 212 -7.18 14.99 -10.60
CA ALA A 212 -7.40 13.91 -9.63
C ALA A 212 -6.63 14.16 -8.32
N LEU A 213 -5.37 14.61 -8.41
CA LEU A 213 -4.56 14.98 -7.25
C LEU A 213 -5.18 16.12 -6.45
N GLY A 214 -5.63 17.18 -7.14
CA GLY A 214 -6.33 18.29 -6.51
C GLY A 214 -7.64 17.87 -5.83
N ARG A 215 -8.36 16.88 -6.38
CA ARG A 215 -9.57 16.33 -5.74
C ARG A 215 -9.24 15.47 -4.52
N GLY A 216 -8.18 14.67 -4.55
CA GLY A 216 -7.71 13.93 -3.37
C GLY A 216 -7.30 14.86 -2.24
N PHE A 217 -6.54 15.91 -2.56
CA PHE A 217 -6.18 16.96 -1.61
C PHE A 217 -7.42 17.68 -1.03
N MET A 218 -8.37 18.07 -1.89
CA MET A 218 -9.61 18.72 -1.45
C MET A 218 -10.51 17.78 -0.62
N GLN A 219 -10.46 16.46 -0.85
CA GLN A 219 -11.18 15.48 -0.04
C GLN A 219 -10.67 15.48 1.41
N LEU A 220 -9.34 15.52 1.58
CA LEU A 220 -8.70 15.64 2.89
C LEU A 220 -9.05 16.98 3.57
N LEU A 221 -9.06 18.10 2.83
CA LEU A 221 -9.42 19.40 3.41
C LEU A 221 -10.89 19.53 3.81
N ARG A 222 -11.81 19.00 3.00
CA ARG A 222 -13.26 19.15 3.24
C ARG A 222 -13.82 18.12 4.22
N ARG A 223 -13.22 16.95 4.33
CA ARG A 223 -13.66 15.87 5.23
C ARG A 223 -12.47 15.14 5.90
N PRO A 224 -11.61 15.86 6.64
CA PRO A 224 -10.34 15.32 7.14
C PRO A 224 -10.53 14.09 8.03
N LEU A 225 -11.48 14.17 8.96
CA LEU A 225 -11.75 13.08 9.89
C LEU A 225 -12.26 11.82 9.17
N SER A 226 -13.15 11.97 8.19
CA SER A 226 -13.70 10.81 7.48
C SER A 226 -12.67 10.16 6.56
N THR A 227 -11.77 10.94 5.95
CA THR A 227 -10.70 10.39 5.11
C THR A 227 -9.64 9.69 5.94
N LEU A 228 -9.19 10.33 7.02
CA LEU A 228 -8.15 9.79 7.89
C LEU A 228 -8.64 8.56 8.64
N LEU A 229 -9.86 8.60 9.19
CA LEU A 229 -10.42 7.47 9.92
C LEU A 229 -10.66 6.27 9.01
N SER A 230 -11.20 6.48 7.80
CA SER A 230 -11.39 5.38 6.84
C SER A 230 -10.07 4.79 6.35
N TYR A 231 -9.08 5.64 6.08
CA TYR A 231 -7.72 5.22 5.73
C TYR A 231 -7.08 4.43 6.87
N LEU A 232 -7.02 4.99 8.07
CA LEU A 232 -6.33 4.42 9.23
C LEU A 232 -7.00 3.13 9.70
N LEU A 233 -8.32 3.10 9.84
CA LEU A 233 -9.04 1.93 10.35
C LEU A 233 -8.79 0.69 9.46
N ILE A 234 -9.00 0.83 8.15
CA ILE A 234 -8.78 -0.28 7.20
C ILE A 234 -7.30 -0.67 7.17
N SER A 235 -6.40 0.32 7.30
CA SER A 235 -4.96 0.05 7.25
C SER A 235 -4.46 -0.69 8.47
N VAL A 236 -4.87 -0.26 9.66
CA VAL A 236 -4.51 -0.91 10.93
C VAL A 236 -5.03 -2.34 10.93
N ILE A 237 -6.30 -2.57 10.54
CA ILE A 237 -6.86 -3.93 10.47
C ILE A 237 -6.06 -4.80 9.50
N GLY A 238 -5.79 -4.32 8.28
CA GLY A 238 -5.03 -5.06 7.29
C GLY A 238 -3.60 -5.38 7.75
N TYR A 239 -2.90 -4.42 8.34
CA TYR A 239 -1.55 -4.62 8.85
C TYR A 239 -1.50 -5.54 10.08
N VAL A 240 -2.46 -5.46 11.00
CA VAL A 240 -2.54 -6.38 12.15
C VAL A 240 -2.74 -7.82 11.68
N ILE A 241 -3.63 -8.04 10.72
CA ILE A 241 -3.84 -9.37 10.14
C ILE A 241 -2.55 -9.85 9.45
N ALA A 242 -1.98 -9.02 8.57
CA ALA A 242 -0.73 -9.34 7.86
C ALA A 242 0.44 -9.62 8.82
N MET A 243 0.53 -8.88 9.92
CA MET A 243 1.54 -9.07 10.96
C MET A 243 1.34 -10.39 11.70
N ALA A 244 0.10 -10.73 12.09
CA ALA A 244 -0.19 -12.00 12.75
C ALA A 244 0.20 -13.20 11.88
N ILE A 245 -0.12 -13.15 10.59
CA ILE A 245 0.27 -14.19 9.62
C ILE A 245 1.79 -14.18 9.40
N GLY A 246 2.40 -12.99 9.33
CA GLY A 246 3.85 -12.82 9.18
C GLY A 246 4.63 -13.42 10.35
N ILE A 247 4.17 -13.23 11.59
CA ILE A 247 4.73 -13.88 12.78
C ILE A 247 4.61 -15.41 12.65
N GLY A 248 3.44 -15.90 12.22
CA GLY A 248 3.24 -17.32 11.92
C GLY A 248 4.23 -17.84 10.87
N ARG A 249 4.51 -17.06 9.83
CA ARG A 249 5.49 -17.40 8.79
C ARG A 249 6.91 -17.47 9.33
N VAL A 250 7.34 -16.51 10.15
CA VAL A 250 8.69 -16.47 10.72
C VAL A 250 8.92 -17.67 11.65
N ASN A 251 7.89 -18.08 12.40
CA ASN A 251 7.97 -19.22 13.32
C ASN A 251 7.79 -20.59 12.63
N THR A 252 7.49 -20.62 11.33
CA THR A 252 7.34 -21.88 10.57
C THR A 252 8.66 -22.20 9.86
N PRO A 253 9.49 -23.14 10.38
CA PRO A 253 10.69 -23.58 9.68
C PRO A 253 10.29 -24.29 8.38
N ALA A 254 10.92 -23.91 7.27
CA ALA A 254 10.64 -24.49 5.96
C ALA A 254 11.42 -25.79 5.74
N VAL A 255 11.38 -26.71 6.72
CA VAL A 255 12.08 -28.00 6.66
C VAL A 255 11.16 -29.04 6.01
N GLY A 256 11.66 -29.69 4.96
CA GLY A 256 10.91 -30.65 4.15
C GLY A 256 9.83 -30.01 3.26
N VAL A 257 9.19 -30.84 2.44
CA VAL A 257 8.21 -30.39 1.44
C VAL A 257 6.99 -29.74 2.10
N ALA A 258 6.47 -30.33 3.18
CA ALA A 258 5.31 -29.78 3.89
C ALA A 258 5.60 -28.42 4.53
N GLY A 259 6.75 -28.28 5.21
CA GLY A 259 7.18 -27.00 5.80
C GLY A 259 7.36 -25.91 4.75
N LEU A 260 7.95 -26.25 3.59
CA LEU A 260 8.09 -25.33 2.46
C LEU A 260 6.74 -24.89 1.89
N VAL A 261 5.80 -25.81 1.68
CA VAL A 261 4.46 -25.48 1.17
C VAL A 261 3.73 -24.55 2.14
N ILE A 262 3.74 -24.84 3.44
CA ILE A 262 3.09 -23.99 4.46
C ILE A 262 3.75 -22.61 4.49
N ALA A 263 5.08 -22.55 4.47
CA ALA A 263 5.84 -21.30 4.41
C ALA A 263 5.47 -20.45 3.18
N VAL A 264 5.34 -21.06 2.00
CA VAL A 264 4.92 -20.36 0.79
C VAL A 264 3.48 -19.89 0.91
N LEU A 265 2.56 -20.73 1.38
CA LEU A 265 1.15 -20.38 1.56
C LEU A 265 0.98 -19.20 2.52
N LEU A 266 1.67 -19.20 3.66
CA LEU A 266 1.64 -18.08 4.61
C LEU A 266 2.17 -16.79 3.99
N ALA A 267 3.28 -16.86 3.23
CA ALA A 267 3.81 -15.70 2.51
C ALA A 267 2.82 -15.15 1.47
N GLN A 268 2.16 -16.02 0.71
CA GLN A 268 1.13 -15.60 -0.25
C GLN A 268 -0.10 -15.01 0.45
N LEU A 269 -0.47 -15.54 1.62
CA LEU A 269 -1.59 -15.04 2.40
C LEU A 269 -1.32 -13.64 2.95
N VAL A 270 -0.07 -13.32 3.33
CA VAL A 270 0.34 -11.94 3.65
C VAL A 270 0.14 -11.02 2.45
N VAL A 271 0.61 -11.42 1.25
CA VAL A 271 0.44 -10.62 0.01
C VAL A 271 -1.04 -10.42 -0.32
N LEU A 272 -1.85 -11.47 -0.16
CA LEU A 272 -3.30 -11.44 -0.36
C LEU A 272 -3.98 -10.42 0.57
N VAL A 273 -3.65 -10.43 1.87
CA VAL A 273 -4.19 -9.50 2.86
C VAL A 273 -3.80 -8.07 2.54
N ILE A 274 -2.54 -7.82 2.15
CA ILE A 274 -2.08 -6.49 1.74
C ILE A 274 -2.84 -6.01 0.49
N GLY A 275 -3.05 -6.89 -0.49
CA GLY A 275 -3.83 -6.60 -1.69
C GLY A 275 -5.29 -6.25 -1.35
N TRP A 276 -5.95 -7.09 -0.54
CA TRP A 276 -7.31 -6.84 -0.06
C TRP A 276 -7.43 -5.52 0.69
N MET A 277 -6.51 -5.24 1.62
CA MET A 277 -6.46 -3.99 2.38
C MET A 277 -6.36 -2.76 1.46
N ARG A 278 -5.53 -2.82 0.41
CA ARG A 278 -5.45 -1.75 -0.60
C ARG A 278 -6.79 -1.56 -1.31
N VAL A 279 -7.41 -2.63 -1.80
CA VAL A 279 -8.70 -2.56 -2.51
C VAL A 279 -9.81 -2.00 -1.62
N ALA A 280 -9.94 -2.51 -0.40
CA ALA A 280 -10.95 -2.09 0.57
C ALA A 280 -10.84 -0.59 0.89
N ARG A 281 -9.61 -0.11 1.10
CA ARG A 281 -9.34 1.30 1.38
C ARG A 281 -9.70 2.19 0.20
N LEU A 282 -9.35 1.78 -1.02
CA LEU A 282 -9.67 2.53 -2.23
C LEU A 282 -11.20 2.64 -2.42
N PHE A 283 -11.95 1.56 -2.20
CA PHE A 283 -13.41 1.56 -2.27
C PHE A 283 -14.06 2.43 -1.18
N ALA A 284 -13.54 2.39 0.05
CA ALA A 284 -14.01 3.25 1.13
C ALA A 284 -13.79 4.73 0.82
N LEU A 285 -12.59 5.09 0.33
CA LEU A 285 -12.29 6.48 -0.05
C LEU A 285 -13.09 6.95 -1.26
N ALA A 286 -13.42 6.04 -2.20
CA ALA A 286 -14.26 6.36 -3.35
C ALA A 286 -15.69 6.72 -2.91
N GLU A 287 -16.21 6.08 -1.86
CA GLU A 287 -17.50 6.43 -1.28
C GLU A 287 -17.48 7.81 -0.62
N VAL A 288 -16.42 8.11 0.15
CA VAL A 288 -16.22 9.45 0.73
C VAL A 288 -16.18 10.51 -0.40
N ALA A 289 -15.48 10.22 -1.49
CA ALA A 289 -15.42 11.10 -2.66
C ALA A 289 -16.79 11.30 -3.33
N ARG A 290 -17.58 10.23 -3.54
CA ARG A 290 -18.95 10.31 -4.08
C ARG A 290 -19.86 11.19 -3.23
N SER A 291 -19.75 11.10 -1.90
CA SER A 291 -20.53 11.94 -0.97
C SER A 291 -20.25 13.44 -1.14
N LEU A 292 -19.02 13.82 -1.49
CA LEU A 292 -18.64 15.21 -1.74
C LEU A 292 -19.19 15.73 -3.08
N VAL A 293 -19.20 14.89 -4.11
CA VAL A 293 -19.77 15.25 -5.43
C VAL A 293 -21.28 15.48 -5.32
N SER A 294 -22.00 14.60 -4.63
CA SER A 294 -23.45 14.73 -4.40
C SER A 294 -23.79 16.02 -3.64
N SER A 295 -22.99 16.38 -2.62
CA SER A 295 -23.18 17.63 -1.86
C SER A 295 -23.03 18.89 -2.72
N ARG A 296 -22.14 18.88 -3.73
CA ARG A 296 -21.95 20.02 -4.63
C ARG A 296 -23.13 20.18 -5.60
N SER A 297 -23.69 19.08 -6.08
CA SER A 297 -24.86 19.11 -6.98
C SER A 297 -26.12 19.58 -6.26
N ALA A 298 -26.27 19.25 -4.97
CA ALA A 298 -27.40 19.71 -4.15
C ALA A 298 -27.29 21.18 -3.73
N SER A 299 -26.09 21.78 -3.77
CA SER A 299 -25.88 23.21 -3.48
C SER A 299 -26.03 24.11 -4.71
N GLY A 300 -26.23 23.54 -5.91
CA GLY A 300 -26.61 24.32 -7.08
C GLY A 300 -28.09 24.66 -7.01
N LEU A 301 -28.43 25.95 -7.13
CA LEU A 301 -29.81 26.42 -7.30
C LEU A 301 -30.54 25.59 -8.38
N PRO A 302 -31.83 25.27 -8.20
CA PRO A 302 -32.59 24.59 -9.24
C PRO A 302 -32.51 25.41 -10.54
N PRO A 303 -32.38 24.76 -11.71
CA PRO A 303 -32.51 25.48 -12.97
C PRO A 303 -33.88 26.14 -12.97
N ALA A 304 -33.89 27.47 -13.11
CA ALA A 304 -35.12 28.19 -13.39
C ALA A 304 -35.71 27.60 -14.66
N LEU A 305 -36.98 27.19 -14.56
CA LEU A 305 -37.83 26.75 -15.67
C LEU A 305 -37.85 27.81 -16.78
#